data_AF-A0A1G7NM74-F1
#
_entry.id   AF-A0A1G7NM74-F1
#
_cell.length_a   1.000
_cell.length_b   1.000
_cell.length_c   1.000
_cell.angle_alpha   90.00
_cell.angle_beta   90.00
_cell.angle_gamma   90.00
#
_symmetry.space_group_name_H-M   'P 1'
#
loop_
_entity.id
_entity.type
_entity.pdbx_description
1 polymer ?
#
loop_
_entity_poly.entity_id
_entity_poly.type
_entity_poly.pdbx_seq_one_letter_code
_entity_poly.pdbx_strand_id
1 'polypeptide(L)' 'MSFAERAGRLAGMAGAVLGWPPDRFWAATPAELAAVVRAVTGEAEAPVDAATLGRMREACPDG' A
#
# COMPACT_ATOMS: atom_id res chain seq x y z
N MET A 1 -9.89 6.47 12.10
CA MET A 1 -10.23 6.34 10.66
C MET A 1 -11.33 5.31 10.51
N SER A 2 -12.45 5.71 9.90
CA SER A 2 -13.59 4.83 9.60
C SER A 2 -13.33 3.99 8.33
N PHE A 3 -14.17 2.98 8.12
CA PHE A 3 -14.17 2.21 6.86
C PHE A 3 -14.42 3.10 5.64
N ALA A 4 -15.41 4.00 5.73
CA ALA A 4 -15.78 4.89 4.62
C ALA A 4 -14.63 5.80 4.19
N GLU A 5 -13.87 6.35 5.15
CA GLU A 5 -12.68 7.16 4.84
C GLU A 5 -11.61 6.36 4.10
N ARG A 6 -11.35 5.12 4.54
CA ARG A 6 -10.35 4.25 3.90
C ARG A 6 -10.80 3.79 2.51
N ALA A 7 -12.06 3.40 2.36
CA ALA A 7 -12.64 3.00 1.09
C ALA A 7 -12.62 4.16 0.08
N GLY A 8 -12.97 5.38 0.51
CA GLY A 8 -12.90 6.57 -0.33
C GLY A 8 -11.48 6.88 -0.80
N ARG A 9 -10.47 6.77 0.09
CA ARG A 9 -9.06 6.94 -0.30
C ARG A 9 -8.61 5.91 -1.34
N LEU A 10 -8.99 4.64 -1.16
CA LEU A 10 -8.67 3.55 -2.08
C LEU A 10 -9.36 3.72 -3.44
N ALA A 11 -10.64 4.14 -3.46
CA ALA A 11 -11.37 4.46 -4.69
C ALA A 11 -10.68 5.59 -5.48
N GLY A 12 -10.23 6.63 -4.79
CA GLY A 12 -9.48 7.73 -5.40
C GLY A 12 -8.14 7.27 -6.00
N MET A 13 -7.40 6.42 -5.28
CA MET A 13 -6.17 5.82 -5.81
C MET A 13 -6.43 4.92 -7.02
N ALA A 14 -7.47 4.09 -6.99
CA ALA A 14 -7.84 3.24 -8.12
C ALA A 14 -8.19 4.07 -9.37
N GLY A 15 -8.90 5.19 -9.21
CA GLY A 15 -9.15 6.14 -10.29
C GLY A 15 -7.86 6.79 -10.82
N ALA A 16 -7.01 7.31 -9.93
CA ALA A 16 -5.81 8.05 -10.32
C ALA A 16 -4.69 7.18 -10.93
N VAL A 17 -4.50 5.97 -10.42
CA VAL A 17 -3.39 5.08 -10.81
C VAL A 17 -3.80 4.09 -11.89
N LEU A 18 -5.00 3.53 -11.79
CA LEU A 18 -5.47 2.46 -12.68
C LEU A 18 -6.45 2.96 -13.75
N GLY A 19 -6.90 4.20 -13.67
CA GLY A 19 -7.94 4.75 -14.55
C GLY A 19 -9.31 4.10 -14.34
N TRP A 20 -9.56 3.49 -13.18
CA TRP A 20 -10.82 2.79 -12.93
C TRP A 20 -11.96 3.77 -12.69
N PRO A 21 -13.13 3.57 -13.34
CA PRO A 21 -14.33 4.29 -12.93
C PRO A 21 -14.78 3.84 -11.54
N PRO A 22 -15.49 4.70 -10.76
CA PRO A 22 -15.93 4.36 -9.40
C PRO A 22 -16.71 3.05 -9.31
N ASP A 23 -17.57 2.75 -10.29
CA ASP A 23 -18.39 1.53 -10.31
C ASP A 23 -17.54 0.26 -10.32
N ARG A 24 -16.39 0.28 -11.03
CA ARG A 24 -15.48 -0.86 -11.08
C ARG A 24 -14.83 -1.12 -9.72
N PHE A 25 -14.50 -0.07 -8.97
CA PHE A 25 -13.96 -0.20 -7.62
C PHE A 25 -14.97 -0.85 -6.67
N TRP A 26 -16.24 -0.42 -6.72
CA TRP A 26 -17.28 -0.96 -5.84
C TRP A 26 -17.75 -2.37 -6.21
N ALA A 27 -17.62 -2.75 -7.48
CA ALA A 27 -17.89 -4.11 -7.93
C ALA A 27 -16.75 -5.10 -7.64
N ALA A 28 -15.51 -4.61 -7.49
CA ALA A 28 -14.36 -5.45 -7.24
C ALA A 28 -14.38 -6.03 -5.81
N THR A 29 -13.98 -7.30 -5.69
CA THR A 29 -13.81 -7.92 -4.37
C THR A 29 -12.54 -7.42 -3.69
N PRO A 30 -12.47 -7.46 -2.35
CA PRO A 30 -11.24 -7.11 -1.62
C PRO A 30 -10.03 -7.95 -2.04
N ALA A 31 -10.22 -9.22 -2.41
CA ALA A 31 -9.15 -10.11 -2.85
C ALA A 31 -8.58 -9.69 -4.21
N GLU A 32 -9.44 -9.34 -5.17
CA GLU A 32 -9.02 -8.81 -6.46
C GLU A 32 -8.31 -7.46 -6.30
N LEU A 33 -8.84 -6.58 -5.46
CA LEU A 33 -8.22 -5.29 -5.17
C LEU A 33 -6.83 -5.45 -4.56
N ALA A 34 -6.67 -6.38 -3.60
CA ALA A 34 -5.37 -6.70 -3.03
C ALA A 34 -4.39 -7.24 -4.07
N ALA A 35 -4.85 -8.08 -5.01
CA ALA A 35 -4.02 -8.60 -6.09
C ALA A 35 -3.50 -7.48 -7.01
N VAL A 36 -4.37 -6.52 -7.38
CA VAL A 36 -3.98 -5.37 -8.20
C VAL A 36 -2.99 -4.48 -7.46
N VAL A 37 -3.24 -4.18 -6.18
CA VAL A 37 -2.32 -3.38 -5.36
C VAL A 37 -0.95 -4.04 -5.29
N ARG A 38 -0.89 -5.36 -5.03
CA ARG A 38 0.38 -6.12 -5.04
C ARG A 38 1.08 -6.07 -6.39
N ALA A 39 0.34 -6.13 -7.49
CA ALA A 39 0.93 -6.03 -8.83
C ALA A 39 1.57 -4.65 -9.09
N VAL A 40 1.00 -3.57 -8.54
CA VAL A 40 1.54 -2.21 -8.68
C VAL A 40 2.70 -1.95 -7.73
N THR A 41 2.61 -2.40 -6.47
CA THR A 41 3.66 -2.14 -5.46
C THR A 41 4.82 -3.12 -5.53
N GLY A 42 4.68 -4.20 -6.29
CA GLY A 42 5.58 -5.34 -6.23
C GLY A 42 5.38 -6.18 -4.96
N GLU A 43 6.17 -7.23 -4.82
CA GLU A 43 6.24 -7.97 -3.56
C GLU A 43 6.90 -7.10 -2.50
N ALA A 44 6.23 -6.94 -1.36
CA ALA A 44 6.86 -6.28 -0.22
C ALA A 44 8.01 -7.17 0.25
N GLU A 45 9.24 -6.71 0.07
CA GLU A 45 10.38 -7.29 0.76
C GLU A 45 10.10 -7.26 2.27
N ALA A 46 10.48 -8.34 2.95
CA ALA A 46 10.28 -8.45 4.39
C ALA A 46 10.88 -7.21 5.08
N PRO A 47 10.17 -6.60 6.04
CA PRO A 47 10.71 -5.50 6.81
C PRO A 47 12.06 -5.90 7.40
N VAL A 48 13.05 -5.03 7.29
CA VAL A 48 14.37 -5.29 7.87
C VAL A 48 14.21 -5.50 9.37
N ASP A 49 14.85 -6.52 9.93
CA ASP A 49 14.71 -6.82 11.35
C ASP A 49 15.29 -5.70 12.24
N ALA A 50 14.82 -5.65 13.50
CA ALA A 50 15.20 -4.61 14.44
C ALA A 50 16.73 -4.58 14.69
N ALA A 51 17.40 -5.72 14.61
CA ALA A 51 18.84 -5.82 14.78
C ALA A 51 19.59 -5.15 13.63
N THR A 52 19.15 -5.35 12.40
CA THR A 52 19.72 -4.76 11.20
C THR A 52 19.42 -3.26 11.15
N LEU A 53 18.20 -2.84 11.51
CA LEU A 53 17.86 -1.43 11.67
C LEU A 53 18.76 -0.75 12.72
N GLY A 54 19.05 -1.43 13.83
CA GLY A 54 19.98 -0.96 14.86
C GLY A 54 21.39 -0.71 14.31
N ARG A 55 21.95 -1.68 13.57
CA ARG A 55 23.27 -1.55 12.94
C ARG A 55 23.34 -0.38 11.95
N MET A 56 22.28 -0.15 11.18
CA MET A 56 22.21 0.98 10.24
C MET A 56 22.22 2.33 10.97
N ARG A 57 21.50 2.44 12.09
CA ARG A 57 21.47 3.66 12.92
C ARG A 57 22.81 3.95 13.59
N GLU A 58 23.53 2.93 14.03
CA GLU A 58 24.88 3.08 14.60
C GLU A 58 25.91 3.50 13.54
N ALA A 59 25.77 3.00 12.31
CA ALA A 59 26.68 3.30 11.21
C ALA A 59 26.51 4.72 10.62
N CYS A 60 25.34 5.33 10.80
CA CYS A 60 25.04 6.68 10.33
C CYS A 60 24.39 7.50 11.46
N PRO A 61 25.18 8.00 12.42
CA PRO A 61 24.65 8.86 13.47
C PRO A 61 24.22 10.19 12.85
N ASP A 62 22.92 10.46 12.86
CA ASP A 62 22.35 11.76 12.48
C ASP A 62 22.84 12.79 13.51
N GLY A 63 23.79 13.64 13.10
CA GLY A 63 24.43 14.67 13.93
C GLY A 63 23.58 15.92 14.15
#